data_AF-A0A8J5KUV4-F1
#
_entry.id   AF-A0A8J5KUV4-F1
#
_cell.length_a   1.000
_cell.length_b   1.000
_cell.length_c   1.000
_cell.angle_alpha   90.00
_cell.angle_beta   90.00
_cell.angle_gamma   90.00
#
_symmetry.space_group_name_H-M   'P 1'
#
loop_
_entity.id
_entity.type
_entity.pdbx_description
1 polymer ?
#
loop_
_entity_poly.entity_id
_entity_poly.type
_entity_poly.pdbx_seq_one_letter_code
_entity_poly.pdbx_strand_id
1 'polypeptide(L)'
;MTISLSPTFFWALREELLNYIKQDVLVLGGIMQKTQTLCWEAYVVDIENVFTISSLALTIFRLFRREPLNRNSDSFIRKGYFGGHSDVYIPEGEDLYYYDVNGLFASIMKSKAMPAGAPVWKTNLEKEPLDNLFGFFNALIWCPDTIERPFLPYRTKNSTLLFPTGAFQGLSFSEELKYAVTLGYKITAGVHL
;
A
#
# COMPACT_ATOMS: atom_id res chain seq x y z
N MET A 1 -21.69 -36.81 -7.12
CA MET A 1 -21.51 -37.45 -8.43
C MET A 1 -20.01 -37.45 -8.73
N THR A 2 -19.31 -38.51 -8.35
CA THR A 2 -17.85 -38.64 -8.55
C THR A 2 -17.65 -39.31 -9.89
N ILE A 3 -17.13 -38.58 -10.88
CA ILE A 3 -16.77 -39.17 -12.16
C ILE A 3 -15.50 -39.99 -11.93
N SER A 4 -15.63 -41.32 -11.85
CA SER A 4 -14.47 -42.21 -11.83
C SER A 4 -13.91 -42.30 -13.25
N LEU A 5 -12.94 -41.44 -13.57
CA LEU A 5 -12.23 -41.51 -14.84
C LEU A 5 -11.37 -42.78 -14.87
N SER A 6 -11.56 -43.62 -15.88
CA SER A 6 -10.77 -44.84 -16.04
C SER A 6 -9.30 -44.49 -16.35
N PRO A 7 -8.33 -45.32 -15.95
CA PRO A 7 -6.92 -45.11 -16.31
C PRO A 7 -6.71 -44.91 -17.82
N THR A 8 -7.51 -45.59 -18.65
CA THR A 8 -7.52 -45.46 -20.11
C THR A 8 -7.87 -44.04 -20.61
N PHE A 9 -8.68 -43.29 -19.87
CA PHE A 9 -9.03 -41.90 -20.22
C PHE A 9 -7.83 -40.95 -20.07
N PHE A 10 -7.05 -41.09 -18.99
CA PHE A 10 -5.82 -40.31 -18.80
C PHE A 10 -4.76 -40.61 -19.88
N TRP A 11 -4.64 -41.87 -20.29
CA TRP A 11 -3.76 -42.25 -21.39
C TRP A 11 -4.22 -41.70 -22.74
N ALA A 12 -5.54 -41.58 -22.96
CA ALA A 12 -6.09 -41.00 -24.18
C ALA A 12 -5.79 -39.50 -24.32
N LEU A 13 -5.70 -38.77 -23.20
CA LEU A 13 -5.38 -37.33 -23.18
C LEU A 13 -3.88 -37.03 -23.08
N ARG A 14 -3.02 -38.04 -22.95
CA ARG A 14 -1.59 -37.86 -22.67
C ARG A 14 -0.91 -36.93 -23.65
N GLU A 15 -1.09 -37.16 -24.95
CA GLU A 15 -0.44 -36.35 -25.99
C GLU A 15 -0.92 -34.90 -25.98
N GLU A 16 -2.21 -34.68 -25.74
CA GLU A 16 -2.79 -33.36 -25.62
C GLU A 16 -2.22 -32.62 -24.39
N LEU A 17 -2.19 -33.27 -23.23
CA LEU A 17 -1.63 -32.70 -22.00
C LEU A 17 -0.13 -32.42 -22.13
N LEU A 18 0.63 -33.29 -22.80
CA LEU A 18 2.05 -33.03 -23.07
C LEU A 18 2.26 -31.81 -23.96
N ASN A 19 1.38 -31.60 -24.95
CA ASN A 19 1.42 -30.40 -25.78
C ASN A 19 1.11 -29.13 -24.98
N TYR A 20 0.10 -29.16 -24.10
CA TYR A 20 -0.21 -28.04 -23.19
C TYR A 20 0.97 -27.72 -22.27
N ILE A 21 1.53 -28.73 -21.59
CA ILE A 21 2.68 -28.53 -20.68
C ILE A 21 3.88 -27.97 -21.45
N LYS A 22 4.15 -28.47 -22.66
CA LYS A 22 5.22 -27.93 -23.51
C LYS A 22 4.97 -26.47 -23.82
N GLN A 23 3.74 -26.08 -24.14
CA GLN A 23 3.39 -24.69 -24.41
C GLN A 23 3.56 -23.81 -23.16
N ASP A 24 3.10 -24.26 -21.99
CA ASP A 24 3.26 -23.52 -20.73
C ASP A 24 4.73 -23.27 -20.40
N VAL A 25 5.58 -24.29 -20.54
CA VAL A 25 7.03 -24.18 -20.32
C VAL A 25 7.67 -23.20 -21.31
N LEU A 26 7.28 -23.26 -22.59
CA LEU A 26 7.82 -22.37 -23.62
C LEU A 26 7.38 -20.91 -23.39
N VAL A 27 6.11 -20.67 -23.04
CA VAL A 27 5.58 -19.33 -22.77
C VAL A 27 6.24 -18.74 -21.53
N LEU A 28 6.33 -19.50 -20.44
CA LEU A 28 7.01 -19.07 -19.23
C LEU A 28 8.49 -18.76 -19.52
N GLY A 29 9.20 -19.67 -20.19
CA GLY A 29 10.61 -19.47 -20.56
C GLY A 29 10.82 -18.21 -21.41
N GLY A 30 9.95 -17.97 -22.39
CA GLY A 30 10.00 -16.76 -23.22
C GLY A 30 9.73 -15.47 -22.45
N ILE A 31 8.75 -15.47 -21.54
CA ILE A 31 8.45 -14.31 -20.67
C ILE A 31 9.63 -14.04 -19.72
N MET A 32 10.22 -15.08 -19.13
CA MET A 32 11.37 -14.93 -18.24
C MET A 32 12.57 -14.34 -18.96
N GLN A 33 12.90 -14.83 -20.15
CA GLN A 33 13.99 -14.28 -20.98
C GLN A 33 13.74 -12.82 -21.34
N LYS A 34 12.52 -12.48 -21.79
CA LYS A 34 12.17 -11.10 -22.14
C LYS A 34 12.22 -10.16 -20.93
N THR A 35 11.76 -10.63 -19.77
CA THR A 35 11.81 -9.87 -18.51
C THR A 35 13.27 -9.62 -18.09
N GLN A 36 14.12 -10.64 -18.17
CA GLN A 36 15.56 -10.52 -17.91
C GLN A 36 16.20 -9.45 -18.79
N THR A 37 15.94 -9.50 -20.11
CA THR A 37 16.46 -8.50 -21.06
C THR A 37 16.03 -7.09 -20.66
N LEU A 38 14.74 -6.86 -20.42
CA LEU A 38 14.21 -5.54 -20.05
C LEU A 38 14.83 -5.02 -18.74
N CYS A 39 14.94 -5.86 -17.72
CA CYS A 39 15.52 -5.47 -16.42
C CYS A 39 17.02 -5.19 -16.52
N TRP A 40 17.75 -6.01 -17.27
CA TRP A 40 19.18 -5.82 -17.49
C TRP A 40 19.47 -4.55 -18.27
N GLU A 41 18.77 -4.32 -19.38
CA GLU A 41 18.96 -3.13 -20.23
C GLU A 41 18.61 -1.83 -19.50
N ALA A 42 17.54 -1.83 -18.71
CA ALA A 42 17.07 -0.62 -18.02
C ALA A 42 17.83 -0.32 -16.71
N TYR A 43 18.22 -1.36 -15.96
CA TYR A 43 18.69 -1.19 -14.57
C TYR A 43 19.96 -1.99 -14.23
N VAL A 44 20.48 -2.81 -15.14
CA VAL A 44 21.61 -3.72 -14.89
C VAL A 44 21.33 -4.64 -13.70
N VAL A 45 20.08 -5.11 -13.60
CA VAL A 45 19.64 -6.05 -12.57
C VAL A 45 19.33 -7.39 -13.24
N ASP A 46 19.95 -8.43 -12.70
CA ASP A 46 19.70 -9.80 -13.10
C ASP A 46 18.55 -10.40 -12.26
N ILE A 47 17.49 -10.85 -12.94
CA ILE A 47 16.29 -11.39 -12.31
C ILE A 47 16.56 -12.72 -11.61
N GLU A 48 17.62 -13.46 -11.98
CA GLU A 48 17.99 -14.70 -11.30
C GLU A 48 18.41 -14.45 -9.84
N ASN A 49 18.84 -13.22 -9.52
CA ASN A 49 19.21 -12.82 -8.16
C ASN A 49 18.01 -12.39 -7.31
N VAL A 50 16.78 -12.40 -7.84
CA VAL A 50 15.58 -11.94 -7.13
C VAL A 50 14.40 -12.91 -7.31
N PHE A 51 13.86 -13.37 -6.18
CA PHE A 51 12.80 -14.39 -6.18
C PHE A 51 11.39 -13.87 -6.47
N THR A 52 11.13 -12.58 -6.27
CA THR A 52 9.78 -12.01 -6.40
C THR A 52 9.82 -10.67 -7.12
N ILE A 53 8.71 -10.29 -7.76
CA ILE A 53 8.58 -8.98 -8.38
C ILE A 53 8.75 -7.83 -7.38
N SER A 54 8.33 -8.04 -6.13
CA SER A 54 8.54 -7.09 -5.03
C SER A 54 10.01 -6.94 -4.68
N SER A 55 10.77 -8.05 -4.65
CA SER A 55 12.22 -8.03 -4.45
C SER A 55 12.93 -7.35 -5.60
N LEU A 56 12.52 -7.63 -6.86
CA LEU A 56 13.04 -6.96 -8.05
C LEU A 56 12.81 -5.44 -7.98
N ALA A 57 11.59 -5.00 -7.71
CA ALA A 57 11.24 -3.59 -7.58
C ALA A 57 12.04 -2.90 -6.46
N LEU A 58 12.20 -3.56 -5.31
CA LEU A 58 12.99 -3.03 -4.19
C LEU A 58 14.48 -2.98 -4.51
N THR A 59 15.02 -3.98 -5.20
CA THR A 59 16.42 -4.00 -5.68
C THR A 59 16.67 -2.81 -6.62
N ILE A 60 15.80 -2.60 -7.60
CA ILE A 60 15.88 -1.44 -8.52
C ILE A 60 15.77 -0.13 -7.74
N PHE A 61 14.80 -0.01 -6.83
CA PHE A 61 14.62 1.20 -6.03
C PHE A 61 15.86 1.52 -5.16
N ARG A 62 16.52 0.50 -4.62
CA ARG A 62 17.71 0.63 -3.77
C ARG A 62 18.96 1.07 -4.51
N LEU A 63 18.97 1.00 -5.84
CA LEU A 63 20.02 1.65 -6.65
C LEU A 63 20.06 3.16 -6.36
N PHE A 64 18.92 3.76 -5.97
CA PHE A 64 18.77 5.19 -5.75
C PHE A 64 18.63 5.60 -4.27
N ARG A 65 18.32 4.67 -3.35
CA ARG A 65 18.13 4.96 -1.91
C ARG A 65 18.59 3.83 -1.00
N ARG A 66 19.27 4.16 0.11
CA ARG A 66 20.04 3.17 0.87
C ARG A 66 19.76 3.06 2.37
N GLU A 67 19.14 4.04 3.02
CA GLU A 67 19.15 4.08 4.49
C GLU A 67 17.92 3.39 5.11
N PRO A 68 18.11 2.27 5.84
CA PRO A 68 17.03 1.63 6.57
C PRO A 68 16.71 2.40 7.86
N LEU A 69 15.45 2.31 8.30
CA LEU A 69 15.03 2.80 9.61
C LEU A 69 15.51 1.87 10.72
N ASN A 70 15.79 2.42 11.90
CA ASN A 70 15.96 1.62 13.10
C ASN A 70 14.62 1.01 13.55
N ARG A 71 14.69 -0.08 14.32
CA ARG A 71 13.51 -0.86 14.77
C ARG A 71 12.47 -0.02 15.52
N ASN A 72 12.90 0.94 16.35
CA ASN A 72 11.98 1.77 17.14
C ASN A 72 11.19 2.74 16.26
N SER A 73 11.86 3.37 15.30
CA SER A 73 11.23 4.30 14.35
C SER A 73 10.29 3.57 13.41
N ASP A 74 10.71 2.41 12.91
CA ASP A 74 9.89 1.52 12.10
C ASP A 74 8.62 1.07 12.85
N SER A 75 8.78 0.53 14.07
CA SER A 75 7.65 0.09 14.90
C SER A 75 6.69 1.22 15.23
N PHE A 76 7.19 2.43 15.48
CA PHE A 76 6.35 3.60 15.71
C PHE A 76 5.56 3.97 14.45
N ILE A 77 6.24 4.24 13.33
CA ILE A 77 5.62 4.65 12.06
C ILE A 77 4.59 3.62 11.57
N ARG A 78 4.87 2.31 11.72
CA ARG A 78 3.95 1.24 11.33
C ARG A 78 2.62 1.25 12.06
N LYS A 79 2.48 1.90 13.23
CA LYS A 79 1.19 2.05 13.90
C LYS A 79 0.20 2.89 13.10
N GLY A 80 0.71 3.81 12.27
CA GLY A 80 -0.07 4.64 11.34
C GLY A 80 -0.13 4.06 9.93
N TYR A 81 0.29 2.81 9.73
CA TYR A 81 0.23 2.17 8.42
C TYR A 81 -1.18 1.59 8.18
N PHE A 82 -1.88 2.19 7.22
CA PHE A 82 -3.21 1.81 6.77
C PHE A 82 -3.20 1.46 5.28
N GLY A 83 -4.18 0.65 4.88
CA GLY A 83 -4.38 0.29 3.47
C GLY A 83 -5.16 1.36 2.71
N GLY A 84 -5.64 1.00 1.51
CA GLY A 84 -6.52 1.88 0.74
C GLY A 84 -7.86 2.12 1.43
N HIS A 85 -8.46 3.28 1.16
CA HIS A 85 -9.81 3.61 1.58
C HIS A 85 -10.82 2.80 0.75
N SER A 86 -11.70 2.05 1.43
CA SER A 86 -12.75 1.27 0.79
C SER A 86 -14.03 1.44 1.58
N ASP A 87 -15.05 1.98 0.93
CA ASP A 87 -16.38 2.20 1.51
C ASP A 87 -17.36 1.11 1.05
N VAL A 88 -18.36 0.84 1.88
CA VAL A 88 -19.45 -0.07 1.55
C VAL A 88 -20.60 0.75 0.98
N TYR A 89 -20.93 0.51 -0.29
CA TYR A 89 -22.04 1.15 -0.98
C TYR A 89 -23.23 0.20 -1.15
N ILE A 90 -24.38 0.77 -1.53
CA ILE A 90 -25.54 0.00 -1.99
C ILE A 90 -25.08 -0.82 -3.21
N PRO A 91 -25.35 -2.14 -3.27
CA PRO A 91 -24.75 -3.04 -4.27
C PRO A 91 -25.38 -2.93 -5.67
N GLU A 92 -26.35 -2.05 -5.86
CA GLU A 92 -27.08 -1.86 -7.11
C GLU A 92 -27.19 -0.37 -7.47
N GLY A 93 -27.25 -0.10 -8.77
CA GLY A 93 -27.45 1.24 -9.31
C GLY A 93 -27.57 1.20 -10.84
N GLU A 94 -28.23 2.20 -11.40
CA GLU A 94 -28.43 2.40 -12.85
C GLU A 94 -27.65 3.65 -13.31
N ASP A 95 -27.21 3.68 -14.56
CA ASP A 95 -26.51 4.82 -15.19
C ASP A 95 -25.28 5.35 -14.41
N LEU A 96 -24.43 4.43 -13.93
CA LEU A 96 -23.25 4.74 -13.12
C LEU A 96 -22.02 5.11 -13.97
N TYR A 97 -21.18 5.98 -13.41
CA TYR A 97 -19.86 6.32 -13.96
C TYR A 97 -18.75 5.70 -13.11
N TYR A 98 -17.76 5.09 -13.78
CA TYR A 98 -16.57 4.52 -13.14
C TYR A 98 -15.33 5.37 -13.43
N TYR A 99 -14.65 5.81 -12.38
CA TYR A 99 -13.43 6.61 -12.46
C TYR A 99 -12.31 5.90 -11.72
N ASP A 100 -11.13 5.85 -12.33
CA ASP A 100 -9.91 5.31 -11.72
C ASP A 100 -8.72 6.24 -11.97
N VAL A 101 -7.79 6.25 -11.04
CA VAL A 101 -6.57 7.06 -11.11
C VAL A 101 -5.45 6.21 -11.71
N ASN A 102 -4.93 6.65 -12.85
CA ASN A 102 -3.82 5.98 -13.53
C ASN A 102 -2.56 5.92 -12.66
N GLY A 103 -2.29 4.74 -12.08
CA GLY A 103 -1.09 4.48 -11.28
C GLY A 103 -1.01 5.30 -9.99
N LEU A 104 -2.12 5.37 -9.23
CA LEU A 104 -2.27 6.18 -8.01
C LEU A 104 -1.02 6.26 -7.12
N PHE A 105 -0.47 5.12 -6.69
CA PHE A 105 0.71 5.14 -5.80
C PHE A 105 1.94 5.73 -6.48
N ALA A 106 2.20 5.37 -7.74
CA ALA A 106 3.33 5.90 -8.50
C ALA A 106 3.19 7.40 -8.78
N SER A 107 1.98 7.88 -9.09
CA SER A 107 1.72 9.31 -9.31
C SER A 107 1.95 10.12 -8.04
N ILE A 108 1.55 9.61 -6.87
CA ILE A 108 1.80 10.25 -5.58
C ILE A 108 3.30 10.22 -5.24
N MET A 109 3.96 9.07 -5.35
CA MET A 109 5.41 8.94 -5.09
C MET A 109 6.27 9.86 -5.97
N LYS A 110 5.81 10.15 -7.20
CA LYS A 110 6.49 11.05 -8.14
C LYS A 110 6.23 12.53 -7.87
N SER A 111 5.00 12.89 -7.48
CA SER A 111 4.54 14.29 -7.46
C SER A 111 4.48 14.93 -6.08
N LYS A 112 4.52 14.15 -5.00
CA LYS A 112 4.40 14.64 -3.63
C LYS A 112 5.69 14.44 -2.85
N ALA A 113 5.92 15.33 -1.87
CA ALA A 113 7.02 15.17 -0.94
C ALA A 113 6.75 13.94 -0.04
N MET A 114 7.69 13.01 -0.01
CA MET A 114 7.62 11.79 0.81
C MET A 114 8.68 11.84 1.92
N PRO A 115 8.35 11.40 3.14
CA PRO A 115 9.33 11.35 4.23
C PRO A 115 10.47 10.38 3.86
N ALA A 116 11.71 10.85 4.00
CA ALA A 116 12.91 10.09 3.66
C ALA A 116 14.11 10.57 4.49
N GLY A 117 15.14 9.72 4.57
CA GLY A 117 16.33 9.98 5.39
C GLY A 117 16.15 9.58 6.85
N ALA A 118 17.13 9.94 7.69
CA ALA A 118 17.12 9.64 9.10
C ALA A 118 16.04 10.47 9.84
N PRO A 119 15.08 9.83 10.54
CA PRO A 119 14.05 10.55 11.28
C PRO A 119 14.64 11.22 12.53
N VAL A 120 14.05 12.35 12.92
CA VAL A 120 14.35 13.04 14.18
C VAL A 120 13.16 12.90 15.12
N TRP A 121 13.41 12.37 16.33
CA TRP A 121 12.41 12.32 17.38
C TRP A 121 12.20 13.70 17.97
N LYS A 122 10.96 14.19 17.89
CA LYS A 122 10.54 15.43 18.56
C LYS A 122 9.41 15.12 19.53
N THR A 123 9.46 15.78 20.68
CA THR A 123 8.42 15.73 21.73
C THR A 123 7.86 17.14 21.93
N ASN A 124 6.75 17.24 22.68
CA ASN A 124 6.14 18.52 23.10
C ASN A 124 5.68 19.38 21.90
N LEU A 125 5.03 18.74 20.92
CA LEU A 125 4.56 19.38 19.69
C LEU A 125 3.18 20.05 19.84
N GLU A 126 2.60 20.08 21.04
CA GLU A 126 1.25 20.61 21.30
C GLU A 126 1.08 22.07 20.88
N LYS A 127 2.18 22.84 20.88
CA LYS A 127 2.22 24.26 20.51
C LYS A 127 2.82 24.51 19.12
N GLU A 128 3.29 23.46 18.46
CA GLU A 128 3.88 23.59 17.13
C GLU A 128 2.76 23.66 16.07
N PRO A 129 2.77 24.69 15.20
CA PRO A 129 1.83 24.76 14.09
C PRO A 129 1.95 23.52 13.19
N LEU A 130 0.82 22.90 12.84
CA LEU A 130 0.79 21.69 12.02
C LEU A 130 1.50 21.87 10.66
N ASP A 131 1.44 23.07 10.08
CA ASP A 131 2.11 23.41 8.81
C ASP A 131 3.63 23.25 8.86
N ASN A 132 4.24 23.44 10.04
CA ASN A 132 5.67 23.29 10.26
C ASN A 132 6.10 21.82 10.43
N LEU A 133 5.14 20.91 10.57
CA LEU A 133 5.41 19.50 10.80
C LEU A 133 5.49 18.73 9.48
N PHE A 134 6.48 17.84 9.40
CA PHE A 134 6.62 16.89 8.30
C PHE A 134 7.11 15.54 8.83
N GLY A 135 6.28 14.51 8.74
CA GLY A 135 6.56 13.19 9.33
C GLY A 135 5.33 12.55 9.97
N PHE A 136 5.54 11.58 10.86
CA PHE A 136 4.48 10.83 11.52
C PHE A 136 4.30 11.30 12.96
N PHE A 137 3.05 11.59 13.34
CA PHE A 137 2.73 12.19 14.63
C PHE A 137 1.55 11.50 15.28
N ASN A 138 1.62 11.34 16.59
CA ASN A 138 0.47 10.93 17.39
C ASN A 138 -0.38 12.18 17.64
N ALA A 139 -1.65 12.13 17.28
CA ALA A 139 -2.54 13.28 17.36
C ALA A 139 -3.87 12.91 18.01
N LEU A 140 -4.41 13.84 18.79
CA LEU A 140 -5.82 13.83 19.17
C LEU A 140 -6.60 14.50 18.04
N ILE A 141 -7.56 13.75 17.51
CA ILE A 141 -8.33 14.08 16.31
C ILE A 141 -9.79 14.23 16.71
N TRP A 142 -10.40 15.33 16.28
CA TRP A 142 -11.83 15.54 16.36
C TRP A 142 -12.42 15.67 14.96
N CYS A 143 -13.18 14.65 14.57
CA CYS A 143 -13.92 14.58 13.33
C CYS A 143 -15.34 15.13 13.53
N PRO A 144 -15.82 16.09 12.73
CA PRO A 144 -17.19 16.61 12.86
C PRO A 144 -18.24 15.50 12.69
N ASP A 145 -19.26 15.48 13.54
CA ASP A 145 -20.36 14.49 13.43
C ASP A 145 -21.22 14.68 12.18
N THR A 146 -21.10 15.83 11.51
CA THR A 146 -21.82 16.15 10.28
C THR A 146 -21.11 15.68 9.01
N ILE A 147 -19.90 15.11 9.10
CA ILE A 147 -19.17 14.66 7.91
C ILE A 147 -19.75 13.34 7.42
N GLU A 148 -20.17 13.30 6.16
CA GLU A 148 -20.78 12.08 5.58
C GLU A 148 -19.74 11.00 5.26
N ARG A 149 -18.51 11.42 4.92
CA ARG A 149 -17.41 10.55 4.55
C ARG A 149 -16.19 10.86 5.41
N PRO A 150 -16.08 10.27 6.60
CA PRO A 150 -14.90 10.44 7.44
C PRO A 150 -13.65 9.93 6.70
N PHE A 151 -12.55 10.66 6.86
CA PHE A 151 -11.34 10.51 6.06
C PHE A 151 -10.21 9.82 6.82
N LEU A 152 -10.05 10.12 8.12
CA LEU A 152 -8.93 9.59 8.89
C LEU A 152 -9.25 8.19 9.44
N PRO A 153 -8.38 7.20 9.21
CA PRO A 153 -8.58 5.84 9.69
C PRO A 153 -8.31 5.71 11.19
N TYR A 154 -9.02 4.79 11.82
CA TYR A 154 -8.84 4.38 13.20
C TYR A 154 -8.83 2.86 13.31
N ARG A 155 -7.79 2.30 13.96
CA ARG A 155 -7.72 0.87 14.26
C ARG A 155 -8.23 0.61 15.67
N THR A 156 -9.29 -0.17 15.79
CA THR A 156 -9.82 -0.57 17.10
C THR A 156 -8.85 -1.52 17.81
N LYS A 157 -9.08 -1.76 19.11
CA LYS A 157 -8.34 -2.77 19.89
C LYS A 157 -8.40 -4.18 19.27
N ASN A 158 -9.47 -4.47 18.53
CA ASN A 158 -9.67 -5.75 17.85
C ASN A 158 -9.08 -5.77 16.42
N SER A 159 -8.25 -4.79 16.07
CA SER A 159 -7.64 -4.62 14.75
C SER A 159 -8.59 -4.31 13.59
N THR A 160 -9.87 -4.02 13.88
CA THR A 160 -10.85 -3.54 12.89
C THR A 160 -10.48 -2.14 12.43
N LEU A 161 -10.49 -1.91 11.12
CA LEU A 161 -10.32 -0.59 10.52
C LEU A 161 -11.67 0.12 10.44
N LEU A 162 -11.75 1.34 10.96
CA LEU A 162 -12.91 2.21 10.92
C LEU A 162 -12.51 3.59 10.42
N PHE A 163 -13.49 4.36 9.96
CA PHE A 163 -13.38 5.79 9.68
C PHE A 163 -14.44 6.52 10.51
N PRO A 164 -14.18 6.80 11.80
CA PRO A 164 -15.20 7.28 12.72
C PRO A 164 -15.37 8.81 12.69
N THR A 165 -16.54 9.28 13.14
CA THR A 165 -16.73 10.66 13.61
C THR A 165 -16.40 10.80 15.10
N GLY A 166 -16.37 12.04 15.60
CA GLY A 166 -16.08 12.34 17.00
C GLY A 166 -14.58 12.33 17.34
N ALA A 167 -14.28 12.11 18.62
CA ALA A 167 -12.92 12.18 19.15
C ALA A 167 -12.22 10.81 19.11
N PHE A 168 -10.99 10.78 18.60
CA PHE A 168 -10.11 9.63 18.71
C PHE A 168 -8.64 10.05 18.67
N GLN A 169 -7.75 9.15 19.08
CA GLN A 169 -6.31 9.37 19.03
C GLN A 169 -5.69 8.36 18.05
N GLY A 170 -4.76 8.82 17.22
CA GLY A 170 -4.12 7.99 16.21
C GLY A 170 -2.76 8.53 15.75
N LEU A 171 -1.95 7.63 15.19
CA LEU A 171 -0.74 8.00 14.47
C LEU A 171 -1.07 8.20 12.99
N SER A 172 -0.72 9.37 12.44
CA SER A 172 -0.94 9.69 11.02
C SER A 172 0.23 10.47 10.43
N PHE A 173 0.33 10.49 9.11
CA PHE A 173 1.28 11.33 8.40
C PHE A 173 0.81 12.80 8.42
N SER A 174 1.73 13.74 8.58
CA SER A 174 1.41 15.16 8.70
C SER A 174 0.57 15.70 7.56
N GLU A 175 0.81 15.26 6.32
CA GLU A 175 0.07 15.75 5.16
C GLU A 175 -1.39 15.26 5.16
N GLU A 176 -1.65 14.08 5.73
CA GLU A 176 -3.03 13.60 5.95
C GLU A 176 -3.73 14.45 7.01
N LEU A 177 -3.03 14.79 8.10
CA LEU A 177 -3.56 15.67 9.14
C LEU A 177 -3.85 17.08 8.58
N LYS A 178 -2.94 17.66 7.80
CA LYS A 178 -3.14 18.97 7.16
C LYS A 178 -4.35 18.95 6.24
N TYR A 179 -4.49 17.91 5.42
CA TYR A 179 -5.67 17.75 4.57
C TYR A 179 -6.95 17.59 5.38
N ALA A 180 -6.94 16.80 6.46
CA ALA A 180 -8.10 16.64 7.34
C ALA A 180 -8.56 17.98 7.95
N VAL A 181 -7.65 18.88 8.32
CA VAL A 181 -8.03 20.24 8.78
C VAL A 181 -8.83 20.98 7.72
N THR A 182 -8.49 20.85 6.43
CA THR A 182 -9.25 21.47 5.33
C THR A 182 -10.67 20.90 5.18
N LEU A 183 -10.91 19.69 5.69
CA LEU A 183 -12.22 19.04 5.75
C LEU A 183 -13.01 19.40 7.02
N GLY A 184 -12.45 20.25 7.89
CA GLY A 184 -13.09 20.72 9.13
C GLY A 184 -12.70 19.94 10.40
N TYR A 185 -11.71 19.05 10.33
CA TYR A 185 -11.20 18.36 11.51
C TYR A 185 -10.47 19.33 12.44
N LYS A 186 -10.53 19.08 13.75
CA LYS A 186 -9.67 19.74 14.73
C LYS A 186 -8.60 18.76 15.19
N ILE A 187 -7.34 19.20 15.23
CA ILE A 187 -6.19 18.33 15.46
C ILE A 187 -5.27 18.97 16.49
N THR A 188 -4.88 18.18 17.49
CA THR A 188 -3.82 18.53 18.45
C THR A 188 -2.69 17.52 18.30
N ALA A 189 -1.53 17.95 17.81
CA ALA A 189 -0.37 17.08 17.57
C ALA A 189 0.46 16.88 18.84
N GLY A 190 1.10 15.71 18.97
CA GLY A 190 2.11 15.45 20.00
C GLY A 190 1.57 15.07 21.38
N VAL A 191 0.36 14.50 21.45
CA VAL A 191 -0.24 14.08 22.71
C VAL A 191 0.49 12.84 23.25
N HIS A 192 1.07 12.98 24.44
CA HIS A 192 1.68 11.88 25.21
C HIS A 192 0.59 10.99 25.80
N LEU A 193 0.84 9.68 25.85
CA LEU A 193 0.11 8.75 26.74
C LEU A 193 0.73 8.82 28.14
#